data_AF-A0A852RBP7-F1
#
_entry.id   AF-A0A852RBP7-F1
#
_cell.length_a   1.000
_cell.length_b   1.000
_cell.length_c   1.000
_cell.angle_alpha   90.00
_cell.angle_beta   90.00
_cell.angle_gamma   90.00
#
_symmetry.space_group_name_H-M   'P 1'
#
loop_
_entity.id
_entity.type
_entity.pdbx_description
1 polymer ?
#
loop_
_entity_poly.entity_id
_entity_poly.type
_entity_poly.pdbx_seq_one_letter_code
_entity_poly.pdbx_strand_id
1 'polypeptide(L)'
;MHVQSLSALKEAVGSHFQAKARYRGTVRHDPERDREDGFVRFLLFDSFTFGFGFSGAPYTSVSCFYEASESSTTTVLLGIDLAFVENDEESISRALGHVEQYCRLRLPDKYLDAWEVAQSSN
;
A
#
# COMPACT_ATOMS: atom_id res chain seq x y z
N MET A 1 4.79 8.01 13.31
CA MET A 1 5.09 6.68 12.77
C MET A 1 6.26 6.84 11.81
N HIS A 2 7.35 6.14 12.08
CA HIS A 2 8.54 6.12 11.22
C HIS A 2 8.82 4.66 10.91
N VAL A 3 8.80 4.29 9.63
CA VAL A 3 8.95 2.90 9.19
C VAL A 3 10.43 2.55 9.15
N GLN A 4 10.82 1.53 9.90
CA GLN A 4 12.22 1.08 9.97
C GLN A 4 12.45 -0.25 9.24
N SER A 5 11.39 -0.88 8.76
CA SER A 5 11.41 -2.20 8.11
C SER A 5 10.17 -2.44 7.27
N LEU A 6 10.22 -3.42 6.38
CA LEU A 6 9.07 -3.96 5.65
C LEU A 6 8.02 -4.54 6.61
N SER A 7 8.42 -5.07 7.77
CA SER A 7 7.47 -5.51 8.80
C SER A 7 6.70 -4.33 9.38
N ALA A 8 7.40 -3.25 9.74
CA ALA A 8 6.75 -2.03 10.22
C ALA A 8 5.86 -1.40 9.13
N LEU A 9 6.27 -1.45 7.85
CA LEU A 9 5.47 -0.97 6.73
C LEU A 9 4.19 -1.81 6.57
N LYS A 10 4.32 -3.14 6.66
CA LYS A 10 3.18 -4.06 6.62
C LYS A 10 2.18 -3.74 7.73
N GLU A 11 2.66 -3.52 8.95
CA GLU A 11 1.81 -3.19 10.10
C GLU A 11 1.13 -1.83 9.92
N ALA A 12 1.86 -0.82 9.44
CA ALA A 12 1.33 0.50 9.13
C ALA A 12 0.19 0.45 8.11
N VAL A 13 0.43 -0.21 6.96
CA VAL A 13 -0.56 -0.38 5.89
C VAL A 13 -1.75 -1.20 6.39
N GLY A 14 -1.48 -2.29 7.11
CA GLY A 14 -2.52 -3.16 7.68
C GLY A 14 -3.41 -2.43 8.69
N SER A 15 -2.84 -1.61 9.57
CA SER A 15 -3.59 -0.81 10.53
C SER A 15 -4.42 0.28 9.86
N HIS A 16 -3.92 0.89 8.78
CA HIS A 16 -4.66 1.94 8.06
C HIS A 16 -5.89 1.35 7.33
N PHE A 17 -5.68 0.28 6.57
CA PHE A 17 -6.76 -0.30 5.76
C PHE A 17 -7.65 -1.29 6.52
N GLN A 18 -7.15 -1.90 7.60
CA GLN A 18 -7.87 -2.87 8.41
C GLN A 18 -8.47 -3.97 7.52
N ALA A 19 -9.78 -4.23 7.68
CA ALA A 19 -10.54 -5.19 6.87
C ALA A 19 -10.51 -4.90 5.36
N LYS A 20 -10.18 -3.68 4.94
CA LYS A 20 -10.07 -3.28 3.52
C LYS A 20 -8.85 -3.88 2.83
N ALA A 21 -7.89 -4.45 3.55
CA ALA A 21 -6.65 -4.97 2.97
C ALA A 21 -6.38 -6.43 3.33
N ARG A 22 -6.05 -7.23 2.32
CA ARG A 22 -5.54 -8.59 2.50
C ARG A 22 -4.07 -8.65 2.11
N TYR A 23 -3.21 -8.97 3.07
CA TYR A 23 -1.79 -9.15 2.82
C TYR A 23 -1.54 -10.28 1.82
N ARG A 24 -0.64 -10.06 0.85
CA ARG A 24 -0.32 -11.00 -0.23
C ARG A 24 1.11 -11.51 -0.19
N GLY A 25 2.05 -10.74 0.37
CA GLY A 25 3.44 -11.15 0.48
C GLY A 25 4.40 -9.98 0.64
N THR A 26 5.66 -10.32 0.93
CA THR A 26 6.79 -9.39 0.95
C THR A 26 7.77 -9.82 -0.12
N VAL A 27 8.26 -8.87 -0.90
CA VAL A 27 9.35 -9.06 -1.86
C VAL A 27 10.54 -8.25 -1.37
N ARG A 28 11.73 -8.85 -1.40
CA ARG A 28 13.00 -8.21 -1.06
C ARG A 28 13.86 -8.13 -2.31
N HIS A 29 14.46 -7.00 -2.60
CA HIS A 29 15.22 -6.79 -3.85
C HIS A 29 16.62 -7.39 -3.79
N ASP A 30 17.36 -7.15 -2.71
CA ASP A 30 18.70 -7.71 -2.48
C ASP A 30 18.78 -8.33 -1.08
N PRO A 31 18.25 -9.55 -0.90
CA PRO A 31 18.21 -10.21 0.42
C PRO A 31 19.60 -10.57 0.95
N GLU A 32 20.65 -10.52 0.12
CA GLU A 32 22.02 -10.92 0.49
C GLU A 32 22.86 -9.73 1.00
N ARG A 33 22.56 -8.50 0.57
CA ARG A 33 23.34 -7.29 0.95
C ARG A 33 22.62 -6.30 1.84
N ASP A 34 21.29 -6.21 1.82
CA ASP A 34 20.58 -5.19 2.57
C ASP A 34 19.29 -5.69 3.25
N ARG A 35 19.09 -5.22 4.48
CA ARG A 35 18.23 -5.89 5.45
C ARG A 35 16.76 -5.62 5.27
N GLU A 36 16.32 -4.62 4.51
CA GLU A 36 14.90 -4.27 4.40
C GLU A 36 14.49 -3.59 3.07
N ASP A 37 15.35 -3.54 2.03
CA ASP A 37 14.92 -3.02 0.73
C ASP A 37 13.95 -3.99 0.02
N GLY A 38 12.79 -3.47 -0.36
CA GLY A 38 11.76 -4.26 -1.00
C GLY A 38 10.38 -3.61 -0.93
N PHE A 39 9.35 -4.43 -0.95
CA PHE A 39 7.97 -3.99 -0.78
C PHE A 39 7.06 -5.04 -0.18
N VAL A 40 5.97 -4.59 0.42
CA VAL A 40 4.85 -5.41 0.88
C VAL A 40 3.67 -5.26 -0.06
N ARG A 41 3.01 -6.37 -0.42
CA ARG A 41 1.84 -6.38 -1.31
C ARG A 41 0.56 -6.62 -0.52
N PHE A 42 -0.48 -5.89 -0.89
CA PHE A 42 -1.83 -6.05 -0.39
C PHE A 42 -2.84 -6.08 -1.54
N LEU A 43 -3.89 -6.87 -1.37
CA LEU A 43 -5.11 -6.76 -2.17
C LEU A 43 -6.08 -5.85 -1.40
N LEU A 44 -6.37 -4.68 -1.95
CA LEU A 44 -7.26 -3.68 -1.36
C LEU A 44 -8.67 -3.83 -1.93
N PHE A 45 -9.68 -3.76 -1.05
CA PHE A 45 -11.11 -3.89 -1.37
C PHE A 45 -11.40 -5.13 -2.24
N ASP A 46 -10.66 -6.23 -2.00
CA ASP A 46 -10.68 -7.47 -2.80
C ASP A 46 -10.53 -7.27 -4.34
N SER A 47 -10.04 -6.10 -4.77
CA SER A 47 -10.12 -5.66 -6.18
C SER A 47 -8.79 -5.14 -6.74
N PHE A 48 -7.96 -4.49 -5.92
CA PHE A 48 -6.75 -3.82 -6.42
C PHE A 48 -5.50 -4.31 -5.72
N THR A 49 -4.52 -4.78 -6.49
CA THR A 49 -3.20 -5.11 -5.97
C THR A 49 -2.36 -3.85 -5.85
N PHE A 50 -1.91 -3.55 -4.63
CA PHE A 50 -0.98 -2.47 -4.34
C PHE A 50 0.29 -3.00 -3.71
N GLY A 51 1.41 -2.41 -4.08
CA GLY A 51 2.68 -2.58 -3.40
C GLY A 51 3.08 -1.31 -2.66
N PHE A 52 3.68 -1.50 -1.49
CA PHE A 52 4.23 -0.43 -0.65
C PHE A 52 5.70 -0.73 -0.44
N GLY A 53 6.55 0.10 -1.05
CA GLY A 53 7.99 -0.06 -1.07
C GLY A 53 8.67 0.65 0.08
N PHE A 54 9.78 0.09 0.53
CA PHE A 54 10.69 0.67 1.49
C PHE A 54 12.11 0.45 0.98
N SER A 55 12.87 1.52 0.80
CA SER A 55 14.19 1.46 0.13
C SER A 55 15.35 1.10 1.07
N GLY A 56 15.07 0.71 2.31
CA GLY A 56 16.09 0.43 3.32
C GLY A 56 16.85 1.67 3.80
N ALA A 57 17.64 1.54 4.85
CA ALA A 57 18.49 2.64 5.31
C ALA A 57 19.72 2.80 4.39
N PRO A 58 20.19 4.02 4.08
CA PRO A 58 19.79 5.31 4.67
C PRO A 58 18.63 6.01 3.93
N TYR A 59 18.13 5.43 2.83
CA TYR A 59 17.08 6.01 2.00
C TYR A 59 15.70 5.69 2.59
N THR A 60 15.38 6.36 3.68
CA THR A 60 14.11 6.17 4.40
C THR A 60 12.96 6.86 3.67
N SER A 61 12.59 6.36 2.50
CA SER A 61 11.37 6.76 1.80
C SER A 61 10.44 5.57 1.63
N VAL A 62 9.15 5.86 1.58
CA VAL A 62 8.11 4.90 1.23
C VAL A 62 7.68 5.18 -0.20
N SER A 63 7.31 4.15 -0.95
CA SER A 63 6.66 4.32 -2.26
C SER A 63 5.33 3.56 -2.28
N CYS A 64 4.31 4.08 -2.95
CA CYS A 64 3.07 3.35 -3.20
C CYS A 64 2.93 3.14 -4.71
N PHE A 65 2.65 1.89 -5.13
CA PHE A 65 2.38 1.59 -6.53
C PHE A 65 1.16 0.71 -6.69
N TYR A 66 0.36 1.01 -7.71
CA TYR A 66 -0.73 0.17 -8.19
C TYR A 66 -0.20 -0.82 -9.22
N GLU A 67 -0.51 -2.09 -9.07
CA GLU A 67 -0.22 -3.14 -10.04
C GLU A 67 -1.46 -3.38 -10.90
N ALA A 68 -1.48 -2.80 -12.10
CA ALA A 68 -2.59 -2.95 -13.06
C ALA A 68 -2.57 -4.32 -13.74
N SER A 69 -1.37 -4.87 -13.94
CA SER A 69 -1.11 -6.21 -14.44
C SER A 69 0.30 -6.65 -14.01
N GLU A 70 0.65 -7.91 -14.23
CA GLU A 70 1.96 -8.47 -13.86
C GLU A 70 3.16 -7.66 -14.41
N SER A 71 3.00 -7.04 -15.58
CA SER A 71 4.03 -6.22 -16.24
C SER A 71 3.80 -4.71 -16.15
N SER A 72 2.74 -4.25 -15.47
CA SER A 72 2.37 -2.83 -15.48
C SER A 72 2.08 -2.33 -14.07
N THR A 73 2.97 -1.49 -13.58
CA THR A 73 2.81 -0.76 -12.33
C THR A 73 2.78 0.75 -12.58
N THR A 74 2.13 1.51 -11.70
CA THR A 74 2.18 2.97 -11.70
C THR A 74 2.26 3.48 -10.27
N THR A 75 3.08 4.50 -10.04
CA THR A 75 3.12 5.27 -8.79
C THR A 75 2.26 6.53 -8.85
N VAL A 76 1.80 6.91 -10.05
CA VAL A 76 1.01 8.12 -10.26
C VAL A 76 -0.47 7.77 -10.21
N LEU A 77 -1.16 8.27 -9.19
CA LEU A 77 -2.59 8.06 -8.94
C LEU A 77 -3.30 9.42 -8.93
N LEU A 78 -4.25 9.64 -9.85
CA LEU A 78 -4.98 10.91 -9.97
C LEU A 78 -4.05 12.15 -10.10
N GLY A 79 -2.92 11.97 -10.78
CA GLY A 79 -1.92 13.05 -10.97
C GLY A 79 -0.98 13.29 -9.79
N ILE A 80 -1.12 12.54 -8.69
CA ILE A 80 -0.18 12.58 -7.56
C ILE A 80 0.83 11.45 -7.71
N ASP A 81 2.12 11.79 -7.73
CA ASP A 81 3.20 10.81 -7.74
C ASP A 81 3.51 10.31 -6.33
N LEU A 82 3.41 8.99 -6.13
CA LEU A 82 3.70 8.31 -4.88
C LEU A 82 4.98 7.47 -4.96
N ALA A 83 5.85 7.72 -5.94
CA ALA A 83 7.15 7.05 -6.05
C ALA A 83 8.06 7.41 -4.85
N PHE A 84 7.86 8.60 -4.27
CA PHE A 84 8.58 9.07 -3.10
C PHE A 84 7.61 9.70 -2.11
N VAL A 85 7.45 9.05 -0.97
CA VAL A 85 6.71 9.53 0.19
C VAL A 85 7.70 9.63 1.35
N GLU A 86 7.73 10.79 2.00
CA GLU A 86 8.55 10.99 3.19
C GLU A 86 8.17 9.97 4.27
N ASN A 87 9.19 9.40 4.94
CA ASN A 87 8.97 8.37 5.95
C ASN A 87 8.67 8.99 7.32
N ASP A 88 7.59 9.75 7.36
CA ASP A 88 6.98 10.30 8.55
C ASP A 88 5.49 9.94 8.59
N GLU A 89 4.87 10.13 9.75
CA GLU A 89 3.50 9.71 9.98
C GLU A 89 2.51 10.39 9.05
N GLU A 90 2.68 11.69 8.88
CA GLU A 90 1.72 12.54 8.20
C GLU A 90 1.76 12.24 6.71
N SER A 91 2.96 12.19 6.13
CA SER A 91 3.18 11.88 4.71
C SER A 91 2.71 10.48 4.36
N ILE A 92 3.02 9.47 5.19
CA ILE A 92 2.55 8.09 4.98
C ILE A 92 1.03 8.04 5.09
N SER A 93 0.45 8.58 6.16
CA SER A 93 -1.01 8.57 6.36
C SER A 93 -1.75 9.23 5.21
N ARG A 94 -1.24 10.37 4.73
CA ARG A 94 -1.78 11.08 3.57
C ARG A 94 -1.69 10.26 2.28
N ALA A 95 -0.55 9.59 2.04
CA ALA A 95 -0.38 8.73 0.88
C ALA A 95 -1.34 7.53 0.91
N LEU A 96 -1.51 6.88 2.08
CA LEU A 96 -2.45 5.77 2.25
C LEU A 96 -3.91 6.21 2.07
N GLY A 97 -4.29 7.39 2.60
CA GLY A 97 -5.60 7.97 2.39
C GLY A 97 -5.88 8.29 0.92
N HIS A 98 -4.88 8.75 0.18
CA HIS A 98 -4.99 8.97 -1.27
C HIS A 98 -5.19 7.66 -2.04
N VAL A 99 -4.45 6.61 -1.67
CA VAL A 99 -4.65 5.25 -2.23
C VAL A 99 -6.08 4.75 -1.92
N GLU A 100 -6.59 4.95 -0.71
CA GLU A 100 -7.96 4.59 -0.37
C GLU A 100 -8.98 5.33 -1.27
N GLN A 101 -8.83 6.65 -1.38
CA GLN A 101 -9.70 7.47 -2.21
C GLN A 101 -9.67 7.02 -3.68
N TYR A 102 -8.48 6.73 -4.21
CA TYR A 102 -8.32 6.18 -5.56
C TYR A 102 -9.11 4.88 -5.76
N CYS A 103 -9.03 3.94 -4.81
CA CYS A 103 -9.79 2.69 -4.85
C CYS A 103 -11.30 2.95 -4.83
N ARG A 104 -11.80 3.80 -3.92
CA ARG A 104 -13.23 4.09 -3.80
C ARG A 104 -13.80 4.75 -5.06
N LEU A 105 -13.06 5.65 -5.69
CA LEU A 105 -13.49 6.29 -6.94
C LEU A 105 -13.59 5.34 -8.13
N ARG A 106 -12.87 4.21 -8.09
CA ARG A 106 -12.87 3.21 -9.17
C ARG A 106 -13.87 2.07 -8.95
N LEU A 107 -14.41 1.94 -7.74
CA LEU A 107 -15.41 0.92 -7.41
C LEU A 107 -16.81 1.52 -7.51
N PRO A 108 -17.77 0.83 -8.14
CA PRO A 108 -19.15 1.28 -8.12
C PRO A 108 -19.71 1.28 -6.69
N ASP A 109 -20.59 2.23 -6.37
CA ASP A 109 -21.25 2.31 -5.05
C ASP A 109 -21.89 0.98 -4.65
N LYS A 110 -22.58 0.31 -5.59
CA LYS A 110 -23.19 -1.01 -5.37
C LYS A 110 -22.18 -2.07 -4.89
N TYR A 111 -20.93 -1.99 -5.36
CA TYR A 111 -19.87 -2.90 -4.89
C TYR A 111 -19.47 -2.55 -3.47
N LEU A 112 -19.19 -1.26 -3.20
CA LEU A 112 -18.78 -0.80 -1.88
C LEU A 112 -19.84 -1.10 -0.82
N ASP A 113 -21.11 -0.84 -1.11
CA ASP A 113 -22.24 -1.15 -0.23
C ASP A 113 -22.29 -2.64 0.13
N ALA A 114 -22.19 -3.52 -0.88
CA ALA A 114 -22.20 -4.96 -0.67
C ALA A 114 -20.97 -5.45 0.12
N TRP A 115 -19.82 -4.84 -0.16
CA TRP A 115 -18.56 -5.17 0.51
C TRP A 115 -18.59 -4.76 2.00
N GLU A 116 -19.06 -3.55 2.33
CA GLU A 116 -19.16 -3.06 3.70
C GLU A 116 -20.11 -3.91 4.56
N VAL A 117 -21.24 -4.36 3.98
CA VAL A 117 -22.17 -5.30 4.64
C VAL A 117 -21.48 -6.64 4.93
N ALA A 118 -20.71 -7.17 3.98
CA ALA A 118 -19.99 -8.43 4.16
C ALA A 118 -18.91 -8.34 5.24
N GLN A 119 -18.20 -7.21 5.36
CA GLN A 119 -17.20 -7.01 6.41
C GLN A 119 -17.81 -6.82 7.80
N SER A 120 -18.99 -6.20 7.90
CA SER A 120 -19.70 -6.03 9.18
C SER A 120 -20.27 -7.33 9.75
N SER A 121 -20.33 -8.38 8.93
CA SER A 121 -20.89 -9.69 9.28
C SER A 121 -19.83 -10.72 9.67
N ASN A 122 -18.54 -10.37 9.63
CA ASN A 122 -17.38 -11.20 10.02
C ASN A 122 -16.72 -10.65 11.28
#